data_AF-A0A8S3CDN5-F1
#
_entry.id   AF-A0A8S3CDN5-F1
#
_cell.length_a   1.000
_cell.length_b   1.000
_cell.length_c   1.000
_cell.angle_alpha   90.00
_cell.angle_beta   90.00
_cell.angle_gamma   90.00
#
_symmetry.space_group_name_H-M   'P 1'
#
loop_
_entity.id
_entity.type
_entity.pdbx_description
1 polymer ?
#
loop_
_entity_poly.entity_id
_entity_poly.type
_entity_poly.pdbx_seq_one_letter_code
_entity_poly.pdbx_strand_id
1 'polypeptide(L)'
;KAIEKKLLDVELISQKRFEEYDLELITDTITEKRITLYKVHGVRNNVLDRMESGAVAVKNQIIDTEAKTYTDFSTGETMTIQEAINKNLIEAEISEHVERKPLGLSMQNAIRLGFYVAETGTFRDPATEHYMALMEAIERGHIHVNGIAFADSEQGPITLYDAFSLGLINRRDGGKLNPVKISLYRARLVESKLHRMNVEDAIRCGLLNLRTGLYKHPHSGEQLNLKEAIQRGLIDGQSTIIEHPTSGRFMTLKEALDGIRIDHDGQVIDSYTNKTITTLELAFNHRKLFSQFDVNAGEVFLPLQNESVGFEKAIRKNLLDNNRMKLFDPKASREYTIQDAIERG
;
A
#
# COMPACT_ATOMS: atom_id res chain seq x y z
N LYS A 1 2.62 15.48 41.74
CA LYS A 1 2.97 14.51 42.81
C LYS A 1 3.40 13.12 42.33
N ALA A 2 2.67 12.38 41.48
CA ALA A 2 3.16 11.08 40.95
C ALA A 2 4.18 11.23 39.79
N ILE A 3 3.97 12.22 38.91
CA ILE A 3 4.88 12.58 37.81
C ILE A 3 6.22 13.14 38.32
N GLU A 4 6.21 13.99 39.36
CA GLU A 4 7.43 14.50 40.02
C GLU A 4 8.29 13.43 40.69
N LYS A 5 7.72 12.26 40.99
CA LYS A 5 8.43 11.11 41.56
C LYS A 5 8.94 10.12 40.51
N LYS A 6 8.84 10.44 39.21
CA LYS A 6 9.18 9.55 38.08
C LYS A 6 8.45 8.19 38.12
N LEU A 7 7.22 8.15 38.64
CA LEU A 7 6.41 6.92 38.72
C LEU A 7 5.39 6.76 37.57
N LEU A 8 5.42 7.66 36.58
CA LEU A 8 4.59 7.61 35.38
C LEU A 8 5.42 8.12 34.20
N ASP A 9 5.82 7.20 33.33
CA ASP A 9 6.14 7.53 31.94
C ASP A 9 4.80 7.71 31.23
N VAL A 10 4.56 8.89 30.67
CA VAL A 10 3.40 9.10 29.80
C VAL A 10 3.81 8.67 28.41
N GLU A 11 3.93 7.36 28.24
CA GLU A 11 3.76 6.73 26.93
C GLU A 11 2.27 6.79 26.62
N LEU A 12 1.89 7.59 25.62
CA LEU A 12 0.58 7.55 25.01
C LEU A 12 0.44 6.25 24.20
N ILE A 13 0.28 5.12 24.90
CA ILE A 13 -0.17 3.87 24.28
C ILE A 13 -1.68 3.77 24.45
N SER A 14 -2.38 4.14 23.37
CA SER A 14 -3.37 3.33 22.67
C SER A 14 -4.43 4.24 22.05
N GLN A 15 -4.17 4.70 20.83
CA GLN A 15 -5.29 4.88 19.90
C GLN A 15 -5.43 3.57 19.13
N LYS A 16 -6.37 2.72 19.54
CA LYS A 16 -7.01 1.82 18.57
C LYS A 16 -7.81 2.72 17.63
N ARG A 17 -7.18 3.14 16.53
CA ARG A 17 -7.90 3.67 15.37
C ARG A 17 -8.52 2.49 14.65
N PHE A 18 -9.83 2.32 14.83
CA PHE A 18 -10.64 1.82 13.74
C PHE A 18 -11.01 3.05 12.92
N GLU A 19 -10.18 3.36 11.92
CA GLU A 19 -10.63 4.21 10.83
C GLU A 19 -11.42 3.30 9.89
N GLU A 20 -12.73 3.53 9.85
CA GLU A 20 -13.57 3.06 8.77
C GLU A 20 -13.07 3.79 7.52
N TYR A 21 -12.27 3.09 6.71
CA TYR A 21 -11.64 3.67 5.53
C TYR A 21 -12.73 4.00 4.52
N ASP A 22 -13.15 5.27 4.48
CA ASP A 22 -13.87 5.80 3.34
C ASP A 22 -13.08 5.47 2.08
N LEU A 23 -13.80 4.96 1.06
CA LEU A 23 -13.31 4.73 -0.30
C LEU A 23 -12.90 6.08 -0.91
N GLU A 24 -11.77 6.65 -0.47
CA GLU A 24 -11.23 7.91 -0.97
C GLU A 24 -10.75 7.70 -2.41
N LEU A 25 -11.24 8.57 -3.32
CA LEU A 25 -10.73 8.70 -4.69
C LEU A 25 -9.19 8.70 -4.69
N ILE A 26 -8.59 7.80 -5.46
CA ILE A 26 -7.23 7.93 -5.97
C ILE A 26 -7.16 9.24 -6.76
N THR A 27 -6.55 10.24 -6.16
CA THR A 27 -5.93 11.36 -6.89
C THR A 27 -4.43 11.08 -6.99
N ASP A 28 -3.65 11.95 -7.64
CA ASP A 28 -2.16 11.94 -7.66
C ASP A 28 -1.47 11.73 -6.29
N THR A 29 -2.24 11.69 -5.19
CA THR A 29 -1.87 11.87 -3.79
C THR A 29 -2.34 10.74 -2.86
N ILE A 30 -2.48 9.48 -3.31
CA ILE A 30 -3.03 8.42 -2.42
C ILE A 30 -2.05 7.84 -1.40
N THR A 31 -0.76 8.17 -1.42
CA THR A 31 0.19 7.49 -0.51
C THR A 31 1.16 8.40 0.21
N GLU A 32 0.89 9.70 0.29
CA GLU A 32 1.77 10.61 1.04
C GLU A 32 0.93 11.64 1.81
N LYS A 33 0.77 11.38 3.10
CA LYS A 33 0.42 12.40 4.08
C LYS A 33 1.71 13.05 4.55
N ARG A 34 1.98 14.27 4.07
CA ARG A 34 3.03 15.10 4.65
C ARG A 34 2.59 15.57 6.03
N ILE A 35 3.26 15.08 7.05
CA ILE A 35 3.08 15.45 8.44
C ILE A 35 4.23 16.36 8.83
N THR A 36 3.92 17.63 9.01
CA THR A 36 4.83 18.55 9.68
C THR A 36 4.66 18.38 11.19
N LEU A 37 5.70 17.86 11.84
CA LEU A 37 5.80 17.74 13.29
C LEU A 37 6.52 18.97 13.85
N TYR A 38 5.85 19.65 14.77
CA TYR A 38 6.39 20.80 15.50
C TYR A 38 6.76 20.37 16.91
N LYS A 39 8.05 20.32 17.19
CA LYS A 39 8.53 20.12 18.56
C LYS A 39 8.74 21.48 19.21
N VAL A 40 7.69 21.94 19.88
CA VAL A 40 7.64 23.26 20.51
C VAL A 40 8.53 23.31 21.75
N HIS A 41 9.56 24.13 21.73
CA HIS A 41 10.43 24.40 22.87
C HIS A 41 9.82 25.44 23.81
N GLY A 42 9.21 26.48 23.24
CA GLY A 42 8.56 27.51 24.02
C GLY A 42 7.70 28.46 23.18
N VAL A 43 6.90 29.26 23.89
CA VAL A 43 6.01 30.26 23.33
C VAL A 43 6.33 31.59 23.99
N ARG A 44 6.46 32.63 23.18
CA ARG A 44 6.78 33.97 23.66
C ARG A 44 5.54 34.63 24.25
N ASN A 45 5.59 34.91 25.54
CA ASN A 45 4.56 35.71 26.22
C ASN A 45 4.99 37.18 26.19
N ASN A 46 4.44 37.95 25.25
CA ASN A 46 4.75 39.37 25.09
C ASN A 46 4.18 40.27 26.22
N VAL A 47 3.22 39.77 27.01
CA VAL A 47 2.67 40.51 28.16
C VAL A 47 3.62 40.43 29.36
N LEU A 48 4.27 39.29 29.55
CA LEU A 48 5.21 39.04 30.66
C LEU A 48 6.69 39.12 30.24
N ASP A 49 6.95 39.44 28.97
CA ASP A 49 8.27 39.45 28.31
C ASP A 49 9.15 38.25 28.67
N ARG A 50 8.58 37.05 28.57
CA ARG A 50 9.27 35.79 28.87
C ARG A 50 8.81 34.65 27.97
N MET A 51 9.63 33.59 27.90
CA MET A 51 9.24 32.34 27.25
C MET A 51 8.50 31.44 28.23
N GLU A 52 7.37 30.90 27.80
CA GLU A 52 6.66 29.82 28.48
C GLU A 52 6.90 28.51 27.75
N SER A 53 7.08 27.40 28.48
CA SER A 53 7.33 26.10 27.84
C SER A 53 6.12 25.64 27.01
N GLY A 54 6.36 24.88 25.93
CA GLY A 54 5.29 24.34 25.08
C GLY A 54 4.24 23.54 25.87
N ALA A 55 4.64 22.76 26.89
CA ALA A 55 3.71 22.02 27.74
C ALA A 55 2.74 22.92 28.53
N VAL A 56 3.23 24.08 29.00
CA VAL A 56 2.40 25.08 29.69
C VAL A 56 1.44 25.74 28.71
N ALA A 57 1.91 26.07 27.50
CA ALA A 57 1.07 26.65 26.46
C ALA A 57 -0.07 25.70 26.03
N VAL A 58 0.20 24.41 25.88
CA VAL A 58 -0.85 23.39 25.61
C VAL A 58 -1.83 23.29 26.78
N LYS A 59 -1.32 23.19 28.02
CA LYS A 59 -2.16 23.10 29.21
C LYS A 59 -3.11 24.31 29.36
N ASN A 60 -2.64 25.49 28.96
CA ASN A 60 -3.40 26.73 29.04
C ASN A 60 -4.22 27.01 27.77
N GLN A 61 -4.34 26.06 26.83
CA GLN A 61 -5.05 26.18 25.55
C GLN A 61 -4.55 27.33 24.64
N ILE A 62 -3.30 27.74 24.84
CA ILE A 62 -2.61 28.72 24.01
C ILE A 62 -2.14 28.06 22.73
N ILE A 63 -1.76 26.78 22.82
CA ILE A 63 -1.59 25.89 21.68
C ILE A 63 -2.71 24.86 21.74
N ASP A 64 -3.52 24.82 20.70
CA ASP A 64 -4.49 23.75 20.47
C ASP A 64 -3.86 22.73 19.52
N THR A 65 -3.57 21.53 20.03
CA THR A 65 -2.96 20.45 19.26
C THR A 65 -3.92 19.75 18.32
N GLU A 66 -5.23 19.81 18.59
CA GLU A 66 -6.27 19.21 17.73
C GLU A 66 -6.61 20.17 16.59
N ALA A 67 -6.87 21.44 16.91
CA ALA A 67 -7.16 22.47 15.92
C ALA A 67 -5.91 22.98 15.18
N LYS A 68 -4.71 22.67 15.68
CA LYS A 68 -3.40 23.11 15.16
C LYS A 68 -3.24 24.63 15.11
N THR A 69 -3.77 25.31 16.12
CA THR A 69 -3.77 26.77 16.23
C THR A 69 -2.99 27.26 17.44
N TYR A 70 -2.55 28.51 17.37
CA TYR A 70 -1.94 29.28 18.43
C TYR A 70 -2.82 30.50 18.72
N THR A 71 -3.03 30.82 20.00
CA THR A 71 -3.73 32.01 20.46
C THR A 71 -2.74 33.02 21.03
N ASP A 72 -2.71 34.24 20.49
CA ASP A 72 -1.76 35.26 20.93
C ASP A 72 -2.07 35.78 22.34
N PHE A 73 -1.06 35.82 23.21
CA PHE A 73 -1.19 36.28 24.61
C PHE A 73 -1.68 37.73 24.76
N SER A 74 -1.37 38.59 23.78
CA SER A 74 -1.62 40.03 23.84
C SER A 74 -2.93 40.43 23.18
N THR A 75 -3.27 39.79 22.05
CA THR A 75 -4.48 40.14 21.28
C THR A 75 -5.63 39.16 21.48
N GLY A 76 -5.35 37.94 21.94
CA GLY A 76 -6.33 36.85 21.98
C GLY A 76 -6.70 36.33 20.59
N GLU A 77 -6.05 36.79 19.53
CA GLU A 77 -6.31 36.34 18.16
C GLU A 77 -5.71 34.95 17.93
N THR A 78 -6.43 34.12 17.17
CA THR A 78 -5.99 32.78 16.79
C THR A 78 -5.33 32.81 15.42
N MET A 79 -4.26 32.06 15.25
CA MET A 79 -3.56 31.85 13.98
C MET A 79 -3.02 30.41 13.90
N THR A 80 -2.49 30.00 12.76
CA THR A 80 -1.89 28.66 12.64
C THR A 80 -0.56 28.58 13.39
N ILE A 81 -0.20 27.38 13.87
CA ILE A 81 1.11 27.17 14.52
C ILE A 81 2.26 27.57 13.59
N GLN A 82 2.16 27.30 12.27
CA GLN A 82 3.16 27.69 11.29
C GLN A 82 3.33 29.21 11.19
N GLU A 83 2.22 29.96 11.16
CA GLU A 83 2.27 31.43 11.13
C GLU A 83 2.86 32.01 12.42
N ALA A 84 2.52 31.43 13.57
CA ALA A 84 3.07 31.84 14.86
C ALA A 84 4.59 31.60 14.94
N ILE A 85 5.09 30.51 14.38
CA ILE A 85 6.53 30.25 14.24
C ILE A 85 7.18 31.28 13.30
N ASN A 86 6.59 31.54 12.14
CA ASN A 86 7.10 32.54 11.19
C ASN A 86 7.17 33.95 11.80
N LYS A 87 6.26 34.27 12.73
CA LYS A 87 6.25 35.52 13.50
C LYS A 87 7.16 35.50 14.74
N ASN A 88 7.93 34.43 14.96
CA ASN A 88 8.77 34.19 16.15
C ASN A 88 8.00 34.25 17.48
N LEU A 89 6.70 33.93 17.46
CA LEU A 89 5.86 33.81 18.66
C LEU A 89 5.97 32.42 19.28
N ILE A 90 6.31 31.41 18.48
CA ILE A 90 6.60 30.05 18.90
C ILE A 90 8.03 29.69 18.49
N GLU A 91 8.80 29.16 19.42
CA GLU A 91 10.09 28.53 19.17
C GLU A 91 9.87 27.01 19.08
N ALA A 92 10.05 26.45 17.89
CA ALA A 92 9.85 25.03 17.65
C ALA A 92 10.86 24.48 16.64
N GLU A 93 11.27 23.23 16.85
CA GLU A 93 11.97 22.42 15.85
C GLU A 93 10.94 21.83 14.88
N ILE A 94 11.07 22.14 13.59
CA ILE A 94 10.18 21.66 12.54
C ILE A 94 10.82 20.42 11.91
N SER A 95 10.05 19.33 11.84
CA SER A 95 10.45 18.13 11.11
C SER A 95 9.32 17.71 10.18
N GLU A 96 9.65 17.42 8.92
CA GLU A 96 8.69 16.91 7.94
C GLU A 96 8.81 15.40 7.86
N HIS A 97 7.69 14.71 8.04
CA HIS A 97 7.57 13.28 7.87
C HIS A 97 6.60 13.01 6.75
N VAL A 98 6.97 12.12 5.84
CA VAL A 98 6.03 11.62 4.83
C VAL A 98 5.50 10.31 5.36
N GLU A 99 4.24 10.29 5.77
CA GLU A 99 3.55 9.05 6.10
C GLU A 99 2.81 8.53 4.88
N ARG A 100 2.92 7.24 4.65
CA ARG A 100 2.28 6.57 3.53
C ARG A 100 1.19 5.64 4.00
N LYS A 101 0.09 5.58 3.24
CA LYS A 101 -0.94 4.56 3.45
C LYS A 101 -0.33 3.14 3.39
N PRO A 102 -0.77 2.21 4.25
CA PRO A 102 -0.27 0.84 4.24
C PRO A 102 -0.27 0.22 2.83
N LEU A 103 0.85 -0.40 2.46
CA LEU A 103 0.99 -1.03 1.15
C LEU A 103 0.28 -2.38 1.08
N GLY A 104 0.22 -3.11 2.19
CA GLY A 104 -0.40 -4.44 2.26
C GLY A 104 0.26 -5.49 1.37
N LEU A 105 1.56 -5.37 1.07
CA LEU A 105 2.24 -6.32 0.18
C LEU A 105 2.48 -7.65 0.88
N SER A 106 2.44 -8.74 0.14
CA SER A 106 3.05 -9.99 0.60
C SER A 106 4.57 -9.81 0.70
N MET A 107 5.22 -10.55 1.60
CA MET A 107 6.69 -10.50 1.71
C MET A 107 7.34 -10.93 0.38
N GLN A 108 6.75 -11.91 -0.30
CA GLN A 108 7.19 -12.34 -1.62
C GLN A 108 7.16 -11.18 -2.64
N ASN A 109 6.09 -10.38 -2.68
CA ASN A 109 6.01 -9.23 -3.59
C ASN A 109 7.03 -8.15 -3.21
N ALA A 110 7.20 -7.88 -1.91
CA ALA A 110 8.21 -6.93 -1.45
C ALA A 110 9.64 -7.34 -1.88
N ILE A 111 9.98 -8.63 -1.82
CA ILE A 111 11.26 -9.16 -2.33
C ILE A 111 11.34 -9.02 -3.86
N ARG A 112 10.31 -9.45 -4.59
CA ARG A 112 10.28 -9.38 -6.07
C ARG A 112 10.50 -7.95 -6.59
N LEU A 113 9.91 -6.98 -5.93
CA LEU A 113 10.00 -5.56 -6.27
C LEU A 113 11.29 -4.89 -5.75
N GLY A 114 12.10 -5.59 -4.94
CA GLY A 114 13.33 -5.02 -4.35
C GLY A 114 13.08 -4.08 -3.17
N PHE A 115 11.86 -4.07 -2.63
CA PHE A 115 11.51 -3.30 -1.44
C PHE A 115 11.89 -4.03 -0.15
N TYR A 116 12.25 -5.31 -0.22
CA TYR A 116 12.76 -6.05 0.92
C TYR A 116 14.10 -6.69 0.59
N VAL A 117 15.09 -6.43 1.43
CA VAL A 117 16.44 -7.00 1.33
C VAL A 117 16.53 -8.14 2.35
N ALA A 118 16.52 -9.37 1.85
CA ALA A 118 16.35 -10.55 2.69
C ALA A 118 17.61 -10.89 3.51
N GLU A 119 18.77 -10.43 3.04
CA GLU A 119 20.07 -10.57 3.71
C GLU A 119 20.15 -9.73 4.99
N THR A 120 19.62 -8.50 4.95
CA THR A 120 19.65 -7.55 6.07
C THR A 120 18.38 -7.61 6.92
N GLY A 121 17.29 -8.15 6.37
CA GLY A 121 15.97 -8.18 7.01
C GLY A 121 15.22 -6.84 6.91
N THR A 122 15.66 -5.93 6.04
CA THR A 122 15.15 -4.56 6.00
C THR A 122 14.18 -4.34 4.85
N PHE A 123 13.07 -3.67 5.14
CA PHE A 123 12.12 -3.16 4.17
C PHE A 123 12.46 -1.71 3.83
N ARG A 124 12.52 -1.36 2.54
CA ARG A 124 12.64 -0.01 2.01
C ARG A 124 11.28 0.43 1.48
N ASP A 125 10.71 1.47 2.06
CA ASP A 125 9.50 2.10 1.53
C ASP A 125 9.83 2.75 0.17
N PRO A 126 9.15 2.37 -0.93
CA PRO A 126 9.48 2.90 -2.25
C PRO A 126 9.11 4.37 -2.47
N ALA A 127 8.30 4.97 -1.60
CA ALA A 127 7.95 6.39 -1.68
C ALA A 127 8.95 7.25 -0.89
N THR A 128 9.16 6.90 0.39
CA THR A 128 9.99 7.70 1.32
C THR A 128 11.47 7.33 1.27
N GLU A 129 11.81 6.22 0.62
CA GLU A 129 13.13 5.58 0.63
C GLU A 129 13.63 5.19 2.03
N HIS A 130 12.79 5.28 3.04
CA HIS A 130 13.11 4.97 4.42
C HIS A 130 13.23 3.45 4.60
N TYR A 131 14.30 3.03 5.29
CA TYR A 131 14.53 1.63 5.63
C TYR A 131 14.03 1.35 7.05
N MET A 132 13.27 0.27 7.21
CA MET A 132 12.71 -0.19 8.48
C MET A 132 12.88 -1.71 8.63
N ALA A 133 12.81 -2.21 9.86
CA ALA A 133 12.84 -3.66 10.10
C ALA A 133 11.53 -4.33 9.64
N LEU A 134 11.56 -5.64 9.36
CA LEU A 134 10.37 -6.38 8.93
C LEU A 134 9.17 -6.21 9.89
N MET A 135 9.42 -6.25 11.20
CA MET A 135 8.36 -6.12 12.21
C MET A 135 7.67 -4.75 12.15
N GLU A 136 8.46 -3.69 12.00
CA GLU A 136 7.91 -2.34 11.85
C GLU A 136 7.11 -2.20 10.54
N ALA A 137 7.58 -2.79 9.45
CA ALA A 137 6.84 -2.82 8.19
C ALA A 137 5.50 -3.57 8.30
N ILE A 138 5.43 -4.62 9.14
CA ILE A 138 4.18 -5.34 9.44
C ILE A 138 3.26 -4.48 10.30
N GLU A 139 3.78 -3.83 11.35
CA GLU A 139 3.01 -2.99 12.27
C GLU A 139 2.42 -1.76 11.57
N ARG A 140 3.17 -1.17 10.64
CA ARG A 140 2.71 -0.09 9.76
C ARG A 140 1.82 -0.58 8.60
N GLY A 141 1.61 -1.90 8.47
CA GLY A 141 0.78 -2.52 7.44
C GLY A 141 1.37 -2.49 6.02
N HIS A 142 2.65 -2.17 5.85
CA HIS A 142 3.32 -2.27 4.55
C HIS A 142 3.49 -3.72 4.10
N ILE A 143 3.69 -4.65 5.04
CA ILE A 143 3.78 -6.09 4.79
C ILE A 143 2.62 -6.81 5.47
N HIS A 144 1.86 -7.59 4.70
CA HIS A 144 0.74 -8.39 5.19
C HIS A 144 1.24 -9.69 5.82
N VAL A 145 0.94 -9.92 7.11
CA VAL A 145 1.42 -11.10 7.86
C VAL A 145 0.85 -12.42 7.35
N ASN A 146 -0.36 -12.41 6.77
CA ASN A 146 -0.93 -13.60 6.14
C ASN A 146 -0.58 -13.69 4.64
N GLY A 147 0.14 -12.69 4.10
CA GLY A 147 0.62 -12.73 2.72
C GLY A 147 1.66 -13.82 2.52
N ILE A 148 1.79 -14.30 1.28
CA ILE A 148 2.77 -15.33 0.91
C ILE A 148 4.20 -14.81 1.12
N ALA A 149 5.02 -15.59 1.83
CA ALA A 149 6.46 -15.34 1.97
C ALA A 149 7.29 -16.26 1.05
N PHE A 150 6.90 -17.54 0.96
CA PHE A 150 7.55 -18.53 0.10
C PHE A 150 6.49 -19.19 -0.78
N ALA A 151 6.57 -19.02 -2.10
CA ALA A 151 5.54 -19.55 -3.01
C ALA A 151 5.72 -21.03 -3.37
N ASP A 152 6.93 -21.58 -3.19
CA ASP A 152 7.22 -22.97 -3.50
C ASP A 152 7.84 -23.66 -2.29
N SER A 153 7.17 -24.70 -1.81
CA SER A 153 7.63 -25.64 -0.78
C SER A 153 6.98 -27.00 -1.03
N GLU A 154 7.43 -28.05 -0.33
CA GLU A 154 6.79 -29.38 -0.42
C GLU A 154 5.32 -29.39 0.00
N GLN A 155 4.92 -28.48 0.89
CA GLN A 155 3.58 -28.44 1.47
C GLN A 155 2.69 -27.37 0.83
N GLY A 156 3.15 -26.74 -0.26
CA GLY A 156 2.49 -25.60 -0.89
C GLY A 156 3.06 -24.25 -0.45
N PRO A 157 2.37 -23.14 -0.77
CA PRO A 157 2.84 -21.81 -0.40
C PRO A 157 2.83 -21.62 1.12
N ILE A 158 3.85 -20.93 1.65
CA ILE A 158 4.02 -20.64 3.08
C ILE A 158 3.79 -19.14 3.29
N THR A 159 2.83 -18.81 4.17
CA THR A 159 2.55 -17.42 4.58
C THR A 159 3.68 -16.87 5.44
N LEU A 160 3.74 -15.54 5.61
CA LEU A 160 4.70 -14.94 6.53
C LEU A 160 4.47 -15.38 7.98
N TYR A 161 3.21 -15.53 8.40
CA TYR A 161 2.83 -16.07 9.70
C TYR A 161 3.39 -17.49 9.92
N ASP A 162 3.20 -18.39 8.95
CA ASP A 162 3.70 -19.75 9.03
C ASP A 162 5.22 -19.79 8.99
N ALA A 163 5.85 -18.91 8.21
CA ALA A 163 7.29 -18.81 8.15
C ALA A 163 7.92 -18.42 9.50
N PHE A 164 7.26 -17.56 10.28
CA PHE A 164 7.68 -17.29 11.67
C PHE A 164 7.53 -18.53 12.55
N SER A 165 6.40 -19.23 12.45
CA SER A 165 6.09 -20.41 13.26
C SER A 165 7.04 -21.59 12.98
N LEU A 166 7.42 -21.78 11.71
CA LEU A 166 8.37 -22.79 11.27
C LEU A 166 9.85 -22.41 11.54
N GLY A 167 10.09 -21.15 11.92
CA GLY A 167 11.43 -20.59 12.13
C GLY A 167 12.22 -20.38 10.84
N LEU A 168 11.54 -20.26 9.70
CA LEU A 168 12.12 -19.88 8.40
C LEU A 168 12.61 -18.43 8.42
N ILE A 169 11.91 -17.59 9.19
CA ILE A 169 12.21 -16.17 9.36
C ILE A 169 12.30 -15.89 10.86
N ASN A 170 13.37 -15.22 11.30
CA ASN A 170 13.54 -14.86 12.69
C ASN A 170 12.82 -13.55 13.01
N ARG A 171 11.68 -13.65 13.71
CA ARG A 171 10.88 -12.51 14.15
C ARG A 171 11.66 -11.49 15.01
N ARG A 172 12.64 -11.96 15.81
CA ARG A 172 13.38 -11.12 16.77
C ARG A 172 14.68 -10.56 16.21
N ASP A 173 15.25 -11.18 15.18
CA ASP A 173 16.49 -10.73 14.53
C ASP A 173 16.16 -9.96 13.23
N GLY A 174 15.33 -8.93 13.36
CA GLY A 174 14.97 -8.03 12.25
C GLY A 174 14.18 -8.66 11.10
N GLY A 175 13.77 -9.94 11.20
CA GLY A 175 13.17 -10.66 10.08
C GLY A 175 14.16 -11.39 9.17
N LYS A 176 15.41 -11.63 9.61
CA LYS A 176 16.38 -12.37 8.79
C LYS A 176 15.95 -13.80 8.51
N LEU A 177 16.33 -14.28 7.33
CA LEU A 177 16.10 -15.64 6.87
C LEU A 177 16.97 -16.66 7.60
N ASN A 178 16.41 -17.83 7.88
CA ASN A 178 17.15 -18.98 8.40
C ASN A 178 17.46 -19.99 7.27
N PRO A 179 18.66 -19.98 6.68
CA PRO A 179 18.98 -20.80 5.51
C PRO A 179 18.88 -22.31 5.78
N VAL A 180 19.14 -22.73 7.02
CA VAL A 180 19.06 -24.14 7.42
C VAL A 180 17.60 -24.61 7.38
N LYS A 181 16.69 -23.83 7.98
CA LYS A 181 15.25 -24.15 7.98
C LYS A 181 14.66 -24.05 6.57
N ILE A 182 15.03 -23.02 5.81
CA ILE A 182 14.58 -22.85 4.41
C ILE A 182 14.94 -24.07 3.57
N SER A 183 16.18 -24.56 3.69
CA SER A 183 16.63 -25.77 3.01
C SER A 183 15.85 -27.02 3.45
N LEU A 184 15.57 -27.15 4.75
CA LEU A 184 14.81 -28.27 5.32
C LEU A 184 13.38 -28.36 4.76
N TYR A 185 12.69 -27.22 4.66
CA TYR A 185 11.32 -27.15 4.11
C TYR A 185 11.28 -27.03 2.58
N ARG A 186 12.46 -27.04 1.92
CA ARG A 186 12.62 -26.77 0.48
C ARG A 186 11.89 -25.50 0.06
N ALA A 187 11.83 -24.52 0.96
CA ALA A 187 11.15 -23.26 0.72
C ALA A 187 12.00 -22.44 -0.26
N ARG A 188 11.42 -22.01 -1.38
CA ARG A 188 12.11 -21.14 -2.34
C ARG A 188 11.59 -19.72 -2.23
N LEU A 189 12.53 -18.80 -2.07
CA LEU A 189 12.28 -17.39 -2.29
C LEU A 189 12.16 -17.18 -3.79
N VAL A 190 11.16 -16.42 -4.22
CA VAL A 190 11.06 -16.07 -5.63
C VAL A 190 12.13 -15.04 -5.94
N GLU A 191 12.95 -15.35 -6.96
CA GLU A 191 13.99 -14.44 -7.43
C GLU A 191 13.39 -13.11 -7.86
N SER A 192 14.14 -12.03 -7.63
CA SER A 192 13.76 -10.64 -7.95
C SER A 192 13.56 -10.36 -9.44
N LYS A 193 13.65 -11.36 -10.32
CA LYS A 193 13.57 -11.21 -11.78
C LYS A 193 12.16 -11.37 -12.36
N LEU A 194 11.21 -11.89 -11.59
CA LEU A 194 9.83 -12.04 -12.03
C LEU A 194 9.00 -10.89 -11.45
N HIS A 195 8.40 -10.01 -12.26
CA HIS A 195 7.70 -8.81 -11.75
C HIS A 195 6.19 -8.79 -11.90
N ARG A 196 5.55 -9.89 -12.32
CA ARG A 196 4.08 -9.98 -12.38
C ARG A 196 3.41 -9.58 -11.07
N MET A 197 2.81 -8.40 -11.06
CA MET A 197 2.12 -7.77 -9.93
C MET A 197 0.72 -7.32 -10.39
N ASN A 198 -0.26 -7.34 -9.50
CA ASN A 198 -1.60 -6.87 -9.85
C ASN A 198 -1.63 -5.33 -9.97
N VAL A 199 -2.65 -4.79 -10.63
CA VAL A 199 -2.72 -3.34 -10.91
C VAL A 199 -2.82 -2.51 -9.63
N GLU A 200 -3.52 -3.02 -8.61
CA GLU A 200 -3.77 -2.29 -7.35
C GLU A 200 -2.47 -2.12 -6.56
N ASP A 201 -1.67 -3.18 -6.45
CA ASP A 201 -0.33 -3.14 -5.87
C ASP A 201 0.59 -2.20 -6.64
N ALA A 202 0.51 -2.19 -7.98
CA ALA A 202 1.32 -1.29 -8.80
C ALA A 202 1.02 0.18 -8.50
N ILE A 203 -0.25 0.53 -8.37
CA ILE A 203 -0.70 1.87 -8.02
C ILE A 203 -0.31 2.19 -6.58
N ARG A 204 -0.61 1.28 -5.64
CA ARG A 204 -0.25 1.43 -4.23
C ARG A 204 1.24 1.65 -4.06
N CYS A 205 2.09 0.97 -4.83
CA CYS A 205 3.54 1.09 -4.79
C CYS A 205 4.07 2.36 -5.48
N GLY A 206 3.24 3.12 -6.20
CA GLY A 206 3.68 4.26 -7.01
C GLY A 206 4.39 3.84 -8.31
N LEU A 207 4.27 2.57 -8.69
CA LEU A 207 4.86 2.03 -9.91
C LEU A 207 3.96 2.26 -11.13
N LEU A 208 2.65 2.43 -10.97
CA LEU A 208 1.73 2.82 -12.04
C LEU A 208 1.10 4.18 -11.75
N ASN A 209 1.35 5.16 -12.62
CA ASN A 209 0.70 6.47 -12.56
C ASN A 209 -0.57 6.46 -13.42
N LEU A 210 -1.74 6.67 -12.80
CA LEU A 210 -3.03 6.61 -13.48
C LEU A 210 -3.34 7.82 -14.36
N ARG A 211 -2.65 8.95 -14.14
CA ARG A 211 -2.81 10.16 -14.97
C ARG A 211 -1.98 10.15 -16.22
N THR A 212 -0.87 9.43 -16.22
CA THR A 212 -0.02 9.31 -17.40
C THR A 212 -0.15 7.95 -18.08
N GLY A 213 -0.74 6.96 -17.39
CA GLY A 213 -0.78 5.58 -17.85
C GLY A 213 0.59 4.89 -17.88
N LEU A 214 1.61 5.52 -17.28
CA LEU A 214 3.00 5.05 -17.29
C LEU A 214 3.29 4.17 -16.06
N TYR A 215 3.86 3.01 -16.34
CA TYR A 215 4.44 2.09 -15.39
C TYR A 215 5.96 2.32 -15.31
N LYS A 216 6.49 2.52 -14.10
CA LYS A 216 7.92 2.58 -13.80
C LYS A 216 8.39 1.23 -13.31
N HIS A 217 9.33 0.62 -14.02
CA HIS A 217 9.95 -0.64 -13.60
C HIS A 217 10.74 -0.44 -12.29
N PRO A 218 10.52 -1.27 -11.26
CA PRO A 218 11.07 -1.03 -9.91
C PRO A 218 12.61 -1.08 -9.85
N HIS A 219 13.25 -1.94 -10.65
CA HIS A 219 14.73 -2.06 -10.66
C HIS A 219 15.44 -1.18 -11.69
N SER A 220 15.04 -1.21 -12.96
CA SER A 220 15.71 -0.43 -14.02
C SER A 220 15.29 1.04 -14.05
N GLY A 221 14.14 1.39 -13.46
CA GLY A 221 13.54 2.71 -13.60
C GLY A 221 12.95 2.99 -14.99
N GLU A 222 12.97 1.99 -15.89
CA GLU A 222 12.38 2.10 -17.24
C GLU A 222 10.90 2.46 -17.15
N GLN A 223 10.48 3.44 -17.95
CA GLN A 223 9.07 3.79 -18.08
C GLN A 223 8.45 3.07 -19.26
N LEU A 224 7.31 2.44 -19.02
CA LEU A 224 6.55 1.64 -19.99
C LEU A 224 5.11 2.11 -19.97
N ASN A 225 4.42 2.08 -21.10
CA ASN A 225 2.96 2.23 -21.03
C ASN A 225 2.31 0.96 -20.43
N LEU A 226 1.07 1.08 -19.94
CA LEU A 226 0.38 -0.05 -19.30
C LEU A 226 0.26 -1.29 -20.19
N LYS A 227 0.11 -1.10 -21.52
CA LYS A 227 0.04 -2.21 -22.49
C LYS A 227 1.36 -2.99 -22.56
N GLU A 228 2.48 -2.29 -22.65
CA GLU A 228 3.82 -2.89 -22.65
C GLU A 228 4.11 -3.60 -21.32
N ALA A 229 3.75 -2.98 -20.20
CA ALA A 229 3.93 -3.58 -18.87
C ALA A 229 3.17 -4.92 -18.74
N ILE A 230 1.95 -5.00 -19.29
CA ILE A 230 1.16 -6.24 -19.33
C ILE A 230 1.76 -7.26 -20.30
N GLN A 231 2.16 -6.84 -21.49
CA GLN A 231 2.78 -7.73 -22.49
C GLN A 231 4.11 -8.34 -22.01
N ARG A 232 4.90 -7.57 -21.25
CA ARG A 232 6.14 -8.03 -20.60
C ARG A 232 5.88 -8.83 -19.30
N GLY A 233 4.63 -8.99 -18.89
CA GLY A 233 4.26 -9.72 -17.68
C GLY A 233 4.66 -9.02 -16.38
N LEU A 234 4.88 -7.70 -16.40
CA LEU A 234 5.16 -6.87 -15.23
C LEU A 234 3.87 -6.52 -14.48
N ILE A 235 2.77 -6.30 -15.20
CA ILE A 235 1.42 -6.18 -14.63
C ILE A 235 0.59 -7.39 -15.02
N ASP A 236 -0.14 -7.95 -14.05
CA ASP A 236 -1.06 -9.05 -14.28
C ASP A 236 -2.36 -8.57 -14.94
N GLY A 237 -2.35 -8.51 -16.27
CA GLY A 237 -3.54 -8.17 -17.05
C GLY A 237 -4.65 -9.22 -17.04
N GLN A 238 -4.43 -10.43 -16.51
CA GLN A 238 -5.45 -11.49 -16.45
C GLN A 238 -6.33 -11.37 -15.20
N SER A 239 -5.72 -11.07 -14.05
CA SER A 239 -6.46 -10.84 -12.80
C SER A 239 -6.96 -9.40 -12.68
N THR A 240 -6.42 -8.47 -13.46
CA THR A 240 -6.93 -7.10 -13.53
C THR A 240 -8.18 -7.06 -14.40
N ILE A 241 -9.29 -6.58 -13.83
CA ILE A 241 -10.57 -6.45 -14.50
C ILE A 241 -10.86 -4.98 -14.79
N ILE A 242 -11.43 -4.74 -15.96
CA ILE A 242 -11.96 -3.45 -16.37
C ILE A 242 -13.42 -3.61 -16.83
N GLU A 243 -14.29 -2.68 -16.43
CA GLU A 243 -15.63 -2.56 -16.97
C GLU A 243 -15.55 -1.89 -18.35
N HIS A 244 -15.97 -2.62 -19.39
CA HIS A 244 -16.08 -2.05 -20.72
C HIS A 244 -17.15 -0.95 -20.71
N PRO A 245 -16.77 0.31 -20.93
CA PRO A 245 -17.62 1.46 -20.62
C PRO A 245 -18.86 1.60 -21.52
N THR A 246 -18.82 1.09 -22.77
CA THR A 246 -19.98 1.14 -23.68
C THR A 246 -20.99 0.01 -23.44
N SER A 247 -20.51 -1.16 -22.99
CA SER A 247 -21.35 -2.35 -22.84
C SER A 247 -21.65 -2.70 -21.39
N GLY A 248 -21.04 -2.00 -20.43
CA GLY A 248 -21.10 -2.30 -18.99
C GLY A 248 -20.52 -3.67 -18.63
N ARG A 249 -19.73 -4.28 -19.52
CA ARG A 249 -19.29 -5.67 -19.37
C ARG A 249 -17.92 -5.71 -18.72
N PHE A 250 -17.78 -6.40 -17.61
CA PHE A 250 -16.47 -6.71 -17.03
C PHE A 250 -15.68 -7.69 -17.90
N MET A 251 -14.42 -7.37 -18.15
CA MET A 251 -13.46 -8.19 -18.89
C MET A 251 -12.06 -8.01 -18.32
N THR A 252 -11.15 -8.91 -18.64
CA THR A 252 -9.75 -8.74 -18.21
C THR A 252 -9.12 -7.55 -18.94
N LEU A 253 -8.21 -6.85 -18.29
CA LEU A 253 -7.48 -5.74 -18.90
C LEU A 253 -6.69 -6.23 -20.13
N LYS A 254 -6.18 -7.47 -20.09
CA LYS A 254 -5.52 -8.09 -21.24
C LYS A 254 -6.45 -8.26 -22.44
N GLU A 255 -7.69 -8.71 -22.24
CA GLU A 255 -8.70 -8.80 -23.30
C GLU A 255 -9.12 -7.40 -23.78
N ALA A 256 -9.25 -6.44 -22.86
CA ALA A 256 -9.67 -5.10 -23.18
C ALA A 256 -8.68 -4.38 -24.11
N LEU A 257 -7.37 -4.59 -23.92
CA LEU A 257 -6.29 -3.93 -24.68
C LEU A 257 -6.26 -4.23 -26.19
N ASP A 258 -7.10 -5.15 -26.68
CA ASP A 258 -7.35 -5.36 -28.10
C ASP A 258 -8.40 -4.38 -28.67
N GLY A 259 -9.31 -3.88 -27.82
CA GLY A 259 -10.38 -2.94 -28.19
C GLY A 259 -10.22 -1.53 -27.62
N ILE A 260 -9.42 -1.34 -26.57
CA ILE A 260 -9.12 -0.04 -25.97
C ILE A 260 -7.64 0.33 -26.09
N ARG A 261 -7.39 1.63 -26.23
CA ARG A 261 -6.07 2.25 -26.21
C ARG A 261 -5.99 3.17 -25.00
N ILE A 262 -4.86 3.13 -24.30
CA ILE A 262 -4.53 4.09 -23.25
C ILE A 262 -3.47 5.03 -23.80
N ASP A 263 -3.70 6.34 -23.72
CA ASP A 263 -2.72 7.34 -24.13
C ASP A 263 -1.83 7.81 -22.96
N HIS A 264 -0.99 8.81 -23.24
CA HIS A 264 -0.03 9.36 -22.29
C HIS A 264 -0.65 10.27 -21.23
N ASP A 265 -1.95 10.57 -21.34
CA ASP A 265 -2.75 11.32 -20.35
C ASP A 265 -3.69 10.37 -19.59
N GLY A 266 -3.41 9.05 -19.63
CA GLY A 266 -4.20 8.05 -18.92
C GLY A 266 -5.64 7.92 -19.44
N GLN A 267 -5.94 8.46 -20.62
CA GLN A 267 -7.25 8.38 -21.23
C GLN A 267 -7.46 6.98 -21.80
N VAL A 268 -8.58 6.36 -21.42
CA VAL A 268 -9.04 5.10 -22.01
C VAL A 268 -9.90 5.46 -23.21
N ILE A 269 -9.41 5.12 -24.40
CA ILE A 269 -9.98 5.47 -25.70
C ILE A 269 -10.44 4.19 -26.40
N ASP A 270 -11.64 4.21 -26.97
CA ASP A 270 -12.13 3.11 -27.80
C ASP A 270 -11.33 3.09 -29.12
N SER A 271 -10.71 1.96 -29.45
CA SER A 271 -9.81 1.87 -30.61
C SER A 271 -10.55 1.90 -31.95
N TYR A 272 -11.84 1.60 -31.97
CA TYR A 272 -12.65 1.55 -33.19
C TYR A 272 -13.29 2.91 -33.49
N THR A 273 -13.76 3.61 -32.47
CA THR A 273 -14.45 4.91 -32.61
C THR A 273 -13.54 6.11 -32.36
N ASN A 274 -12.34 5.87 -31.79
CA ASN A 274 -11.37 6.87 -31.36
C ASN A 274 -11.94 7.91 -30.38
N LYS A 275 -13.02 7.55 -29.67
CA LYS A 275 -13.63 8.38 -28.62
C LYS A 275 -13.03 8.03 -27.28
N THR A 276 -12.68 9.06 -26.52
CA THR A 276 -12.36 8.92 -25.09
C THR A 276 -13.58 8.42 -24.35
N ILE A 277 -13.39 7.37 -23.57
CA ILE A 277 -14.47 6.74 -22.83
C ILE A 277 -14.40 7.05 -21.33
N THR A 278 -13.20 7.01 -20.74
CA THR A 278 -12.96 7.35 -19.34
C THR A 278 -11.47 7.63 -19.12
N THR A 279 -11.03 7.90 -17.89
CA THR A 279 -9.62 7.89 -17.49
C THR A 279 -9.34 6.67 -16.63
N LEU A 280 -8.08 6.22 -16.60
CA LEU A 280 -7.67 5.15 -15.68
C LEU A 280 -7.92 5.53 -14.21
N GLU A 281 -7.71 6.79 -13.86
CA GLU A 281 -7.98 7.33 -12.52
C GLU A 281 -9.47 7.19 -12.15
N LEU A 282 -10.37 7.64 -13.03
CA LEU A 282 -11.81 7.56 -12.80
C LEU A 282 -12.29 6.10 -12.76
N ALA A 283 -11.78 5.27 -13.68
CA ALA A 283 -12.11 3.85 -13.72
C ALA A 283 -11.71 3.15 -12.41
N PHE A 284 -10.51 3.43 -11.90
CA PHE A 284 -10.07 2.86 -10.64
C PHE A 284 -10.97 3.30 -9.48
N ASN A 285 -11.21 4.61 -9.36
CA ASN A 285 -11.94 5.19 -8.25
C ASN A 285 -13.37 4.70 -8.10
N HIS A 286 -14.00 4.40 -9.23
CA HIS A 286 -15.36 3.86 -9.24
C HIS A 286 -15.40 2.32 -9.23
N ARG A 287 -14.30 1.64 -8.86
CA ARG A 287 -14.18 0.18 -8.89
C ARG A 287 -14.55 -0.42 -10.26
N LYS A 288 -14.26 0.32 -11.34
CA LYS A 288 -14.36 -0.14 -12.73
C LYS A 288 -13.03 -0.67 -13.25
N LEU A 289 -11.92 -0.38 -12.60
CA LEU A 289 -10.60 -0.98 -12.81
C LEU A 289 -10.10 -1.50 -11.46
N PHE A 290 -9.93 -2.81 -11.31
CA PHE A 290 -9.56 -3.43 -10.03
C PHE A 290 -8.89 -4.79 -10.26
N SER A 291 -8.27 -5.32 -9.21
CA SER A 291 -7.77 -6.71 -9.24
C SER A 291 -8.86 -7.64 -8.74
N GLN A 292 -9.28 -8.61 -9.54
CA GLN A 292 -10.37 -9.53 -9.18
C GLN A 292 -10.01 -10.46 -8.02
N PHE A 293 -8.72 -10.73 -7.82
CA PHE A 293 -8.21 -11.60 -6.77
C PHE A 293 -7.25 -10.84 -5.87
N ASP A 294 -7.56 -10.79 -4.57
CA ASP A 294 -6.64 -10.36 -3.53
C ASP A 294 -5.88 -11.59 -3.00
N VAL A 295 -4.60 -11.67 -3.39
CA VAL A 295 -3.70 -12.78 -3.03
C VAL A 295 -3.47 -12.85 -1.51
N ASN A 296 -3.51 -11.72 -0.80
CA ASN A 296 -3.21 -11.66 0.63
C ASN A 296 -4.41 -12.09 1.48
N ALA A 297 -5.61 -11.69 1.07
CA ALA A 297 -6.84 -12.10 1.73
C ALA A 297 -7.32 -13.49 1.29
N GLY A 298 -6.87 -13.96 0.11
CA GLY A 298 -7.41 -15.17 -0.51
C GLY A 298 -8.85 -14.98 -0.96
N GLU A 299 -9.22 -13.74 -1.28
CA GLU A 299 -10.58 -13.33 -1.64
C GLU A 299 -10.67 -12.92 -3.09
N VAL A 300 -11.86 -13.08 -3.67
CA VAL A 300 -12.21 -12.54 -4.97
C VAL A 300 -13.29 -11.48 -4.83
N PHE A 301 -13.12 -10.40 -5.57
CA PHE A 301 -14.12 -9.33 -5.64
C PHE A 301 -15.19 -9.67 -6.69
N LEU A 302 -16.45 -9.62 -6.28
CA LEU A 302 -17.62 -9.84 -7.11
C LEU A 302 -18.23 -8.50 -7.51
N PRO A 303 -17.97 -7.98 -8.73
CA PRO A 303 -18.33 -6.61 -9.08
C PRO A 303 -19.84 -6.35 -9.10
N LEU A 304 -20.66 -7.35 -9.40
CA LEU A 304 -22.12 -7.22 -9.43
C LEU A 304 -22.73 -7.09 -8.02
N GLN A 305 -22.04 -7.60 -7.00
CA GLN A 305 -22.49 -7.61 -5.61
C GLN A 305 -21.74 -6.56 -4.78
N ASN A 306 -20.67 -5.98 -5.34
CA ASN A 306 -19.76 -5.06 -4.66
C ASN A 306 -19.24 -5.63 -3.32
N GLU A 307 -18.95 -6.93 -3.30
CA GLU A 307 -18.43 -7.64 -2.13
C GLU A 307 -17.23 -8.52 -2.48
N SER A 308 -16.35 -8.72 -1.50
CA SER A 308 -15.29 -9.72 -1.57
C SER A 308 -15.75 -11.00 -0.88
N VAL A 309 -15.44 -12.14 -1.49
CA VAL A 309 -15.71 -13.46 -0.91
C VAL A 309 -14.47 -14.34 -0.99
N GLY A 310 -14.26 -15.21 0.00
CA GLY A 310 -13.18 -16.19 -0.05
C GLY A 310 -13.19 -17.00 -1.34
N PHE A 311 -12.03 -17.18 -1.96
CA PHE A 311 -11.89 -17.78 -3.29
C PHE A 311 -12.52 -19.18 -3.37
N GLU A 312 -12.29 -20.03 -2.36
CA GLU A 312 -12.89 -21.36 -2.28
C GLU A 312 -14.43 -21.29 -2.27
N LYS A 313 -14.99 -20.36 -1.48
CA LYS A 313 -16.45 -20.15 -1.39
C LYS A 313 -16.99 -19.70 -2.75
N ALA A 314 -16.26 -18.83 -3.45
CA ALA A 314 -16.65 -18.33 -4.77
C ALA A 314 -16.71 -19.45 -5.81
N ILE A 315 -15.70 -20.33 -5.83
CA ILE A 315 -15.66 -21.52 -6.69
C ILE A 315 -16.82 -22.46 -6.34
N ARG A 316 -16.97 -22.83 -5.07
CA ARG A 316 -17.99 -23.81 -4.63
C ARG A 316 -19.42 -23.35 -4.91
N LYS A 317 -19.66 -22.04 -4.88
CA LYS A 317 -20.96 -21.43 -5.20
C LYS A 317 -21.11 -21.04 -6.67
N ASN A 318 -20.12 -21.35 -7.53
CA ASN A 318 -20.09 -20.99 -8.94
C ASN A 318 -20.34 -19.48 -9.19
N LEU A 319 -19.73 -18.63 -8.34
CA LEU A 319 -19.86 -17.17 -8.42
C LEU A 319 -18.84 -16.54 -9.38
N LEU A 320 -17.95 -17.34 -9.95
CA LEU A 320 -16.92 -16.94 -10.90
C LEU A 320 -17.15 -17.60 -12.25
N ASP A 321 -16.73 -16.93 -13.32
CA ASP A 321 -16.66 -17.56 -14.64
C ASP A 321 -15.41 -18.46 -14.70
N ASN A 322 -15.59 -19.73 -14.32
CA ASN A 322 -14.52 -20.71 -14.20
C ASN A 322 -13.80 -21.03 -15.52
N ASN A 323 -14.39 -20.67 -16.67
CA ASN A 323 -13.82 -20.91 -18.00
C ASN A 323 -13.03 -19.71 -18.53
N ARG A 324 -13.31 -18.50 -18.01
CA ARG A 324 -12.62 -17.28 -18.42
C ARG A 324 -11.43 -16.95 -17.54
N MET A 325 -11.60 -17.07 -16.23
CA MET A 325 -10.53 -16.69 -15.32
C MET A 325 -9.39 -17.70 -15.39
N LYS A 326 -8.18 -17.20 -15.58
CA LYS A 326 -6.98 -18.02 -15.69
C LYS A 326 -6.09 -17.81 -14.48
N LEU A 327 -5.71 -18.91 -13.85
CA LEU A 327 -4.72 -18.99 -12.79
C LEU A 327 -3.35 -19.25 -13.40
N PHE A 328 -2.34 -18.52 -12.96
CA PHE A 328 -0.96 -18.77 -13.36
C PHE A 328 -0.34 -19.85 -12.48
N ASP A 329 0.05 -20.97 -13.09
CA ASP A 329 0.89 -21.98 -12.45
C ASP A 329 2.37 -21.60 -12.62
N PRO A 330 3.06 -21.20 -11.53
CA PRO A 330 4.48 -20.85 -11.60
C PRO A 330 5.40 -22.05 -11.87
N LYS A 331 4.97 -23.30 -11.58
CA LYS A 331 5.78 -24.51 -11.84
C LYS A 331 5.78 -24.88 -13.31
N ALA A 332 4.62 -24.87 -13.95
CA ALA A 332 4.50 -25.11 -15.40
C ALA A 332 4.81 -23.85 -16.23
N SER A 333 4.90 -22.68 -15.60
CA SER A 333 4.96 -21.37 -16.27
C SER A 333 3.84 -21.21 -17.30
N ARG A 334 2.64 -21.70 -16.96
CA ARG A 334 1.45 -21.76 -17.83
C ARG A 334 0.22 -21.25 -17.10
N GLU A 335 -0.75 -20.82 -17.89
CA GLU A 335 -2.05 -20.36 -17.38
C GLU A 335 -3.09 -21.46 -17.59
N TYR A 336 -3.89 -21.75 -16.57
CA TYR A 336 -4.98 -22.71 -16.58
C TYR A 336 -6.29 -22.03 -16.22
N THR A 337 -7.40 -22.44 -16.81
CA THR A 337 -8.71 -21.99 -16.31
C THR A 337 -8.92 -22.51 -14.89
N ILE A 338 -9.81 -21.88 -14.11
CA ILE A 338 -10.17 -22.43 -12.79
C ILE A 338 -10.69 -23.86 -12.95
N GLN A 339 -11.49 -24.12 -13.98
CA GLN A 339 -12.02 -25.45 -14.27
C GLN A 339 -10.89 -26.46 -14.51
N ASP A 340 -9.93 -26.14 -15.38
CA ASP A 340 -8.76 -27.00 -15.65
C ASP A 340 -7.92 -27.23 -14.40
N ALA A 341 -7.76 -26.21 -13.55
CA ALA A 341 -6.99 -26.31 -12.31
C ALA A 341 -7.69 -27.24 -11.30
N ILE A 342 -9.01 -27.13 -11.13
CA ILE A 342 -9.79 -28.02 -10.27
C ILE A 342 -9.69 -29.47 -10.73
N GLU A 343 -9.74 -29.71 -12.04
CA GLU A 343 -9.64 -31.06 -12.61
C GLU A 343 -8.25 -31.68 -12.44
N ARG A 344 -7.21 -30.85 -12.31
CA ARG A 344 -5.81 -31.29 -12.14
C ARG A 344 -5.42 -31.52 -10.68
N GLY A 345 -6.20 -31.02 -9.73
CA GLY A 345 -5.81 -30.93 -8.31
C GLY A 345 -4.70 -29.92 -8.09
#